data_AF-A0A180G624-F1
#
_entry.id   AF-A0A180G624-F1
#
_cell.length_a   1.000
_cell.length_b   1.000
_cell.length_c   1.000
_cell.angle_alpha   90.00
_cell.angle_beta   90.00
_cell.angle_gamma   90.00
#
_symmetry.space_group_name_H-M   'P 1'
#
loop_
_entity.id
_entity.type
_entity.pdbx_description
1 polymer ?
#
loop_
_entity_poly.entity_id
_entity_poly.type
_entity_poly.pdbx_seq_one_letter_code
_entity_poly.pdbx_strand_id
1 'polypeptide(L)'
;MITPEVRELIRNNVIGNSMKVVDAEKTFKVSRHQIQCIKAEDPNLVKTQKKRPSKFTDKMKTEILMQLDQQSSTTLPELAKFLKDKFDVKILTQAISNLIYDMDISWKQATNIPALWNQPYLTQQRANLLS
;
A
#
# COMPACT_ATOMS: atom_id res chain seq x y z
N MET A 1 -30.47 -4.21 7.48
CA MET A 1 -29.50 -3.51 6.61
C MET A 1 -29.90 -2.04 6.61
N ILE A 2 -28.99 -1.10 6.89
CA ILE A 2 -29.33 0.33 6.95
C ILE A 2 -29.37 0.87 5.51
N THR A 3 -30.46 1.53 5.14
CA THR A 3 -30.56 2.17 3.82
C THR A 3 -29.60 3.37 3.74
N PRO A 4 -29.07 3.69 2.56
CA PRO A 4 -28.13 4.79 2.39
C PRO A 4 -28.68 6.14 2.89
N GLU A 5 -29.99 6.38 2.71
CA GLU A 5 -30.69 7.58 3.21
C GLU A 5 -30.67 7.69 4.74
N VAL A 6 -30.95 6.60 5.45
CA VAL A 6 -30.91 6.56 6.91
C VAL A 6 -29.47 6.74 7.41
N ARG A 7 -28.48 6.22 6.67
CA ARG A 7 -27.06 6.38 6.99
C ARG A 7 -26.62 7.84 6.88
N GLU A 8 -27.06 8.58 5.87
CA GLU A 8 -26.79 10.02 5.76
C GLU A 8 -27.50 10.84 6.85
N LEU A 9 -28.75 10.51 7.16
CA LEU A 9 -29.49 11.16 8.25
C LEU A 9 -28.81 10.95 9.61
N ILE A 10 -28.33 9.74 9.91
CA ILE A 10 -27.57 9.46 11.13
C ILE A 10 -26.27 10.26 11.15
N ARG A 11 -25.56 10.33 10.02
CA ARG A 11 -24.30 11.07 9.90
C ARG A 11 -24.50 12.56 10.18
N ASN A 12 -25.48 13.19 9.54
CA ASN A 12 -25.75 14.61 9.71
C ASN A 12 -26.21 14.95 11.14
N ASN A 13 -27.01 14.09 11.76
CA ASN A 13 -27.49 14.35 13.12
C ASN A 13 -26.42 14.07 14.20
N VAL A 14 -25.66 12.99 14.08
CA VAL A 14 -24.66 12.61 15.09
C VAL A 14 -23.37 13.43 14.96
N ILE A 15 -22.94 13.76 13.73
CA ILE A 15 -21.71 14.52 13.48
C ILE A 15 -22.00 16.01 13.34
N GLY A 16 -22.98 16.39 12.51
CA GLY A 16 -23.33 17.79 12.25
C GLY A 16 -24.08 18.45 13.41
N ASN A 17 -25.11 17.80 13.94
CA ASN A 17 -25.97 18.36 15.00
C ASN A 17 -25.57 17.92 16.43
N SER A 18 -24.43 17.24 16.59
CA SER A 18 -23.93 16.73 17.89
C SER A 18 -24.93 15.89 18.70
N MET A 19 -25.83 15.18 18.03
CA MET A 19 -26.78 14.27 18.68
C MET A 19 -26.03 13.15 19.42
N LYS A 20 -26.44 12.86 20.66
CA LYS A 20 -25.85 11.76 21.42
C LYS A 20 -26.22 10.42 20.78
N VAL A 21 -25.26 9.49 20.80
CA VAL A 21 -25.43 8.14 20.21
C VAL A 21 -26.63 7.39 20.80
N VAL A 22 -26.92 7.58 22.09
CA VAL A 22 -28.07 6.96 22.78
C VAL A 22 -29.41 7.49 22.25
N ASP A 23 -29.44 8.77 21.88
CA ASP A 23 -30.65 9.39 21.32
C ASP A 23 -30.83 8.96 19.86
N ALA A 24 -29.73 8.90 19.09
CA ALA A 24 -29.75 8.38 17.72
C ALA A 24 -30.17 6.90 17.65
N GLU A 25 -29.76 6.07 18.61
CA GLU A 25 -30.19 4.68 18.71
C GLU A 25 -31.72 4.56 18.85
N LYS A 26 -32.32 5.42 19.68
CA LYS A 26 -33.78 5.47 19.86
C LYS A 26 -34.50 6.03 18.62
N THR A 27 -33.99 7.12 18.05
CA THR A 27 -34.63 7.82 16.92
C THR A 27 -34.61 6.98 15.64
N PHE A 28 -33.47 6.37 15.33
CA PHE A 28 -33.27 5.64 14.08
C PHE A 28 -33.51 4.12 14.22
N LYS A 29 -33.77 3.61 15.44
CA LYS A 29 -33.96 2.18 15.75
C LYS A 29 -32.82 1.32 15.21
N VAL A 30 -31.59 1.82 15.33
CA VAL A 30 -30.36 1.14 14.90
C VAL A 30 -29.48 0.86 16.10
N SER A 31 -28.69 -0.20 16.01
CA SER A 31 -27.79 -0.54 17.12
C SER A 31 -26.71 0.53 17.32
N ARG A 32 -26.31 0.70 18.57
CA ARG A 32 -25.14 1.52 18.94
C ARG A 32 -23.89 1.23 18.09
N HIS A 33 -23.63 -0.06 17.81
CA HIS A 33 -22.48 -0.48 17.01
C HIS A 33 -22.54 0.07 15.57
N GLN A 34 -23.71 0.01 14.93
CA GLN A 34 -23.90 0.56 13.58
C GLN A 34 -23.68 2.07 13.54
N ILE A 35 -24.16 2.82 14.55
CA ILE A 35 -23.92 4.27 14.64
C ILE A 35 -22.42 4.57 14.76
N GLN A 36 -21.70 3.79 15.57
CA GLN A 36 -20.24 3.94 15.72
C GLN A 36 -19.49 3.63 14.43
N CYS A 37 -19.88 2.59 13.69
CA CYS A 37 -19.31 2.28 12.37
C CYS A 37 -19.53 3.44 11.39
N ILE A 38 -20.75 3.97 11.32
CA ILE A 38 -21.09 5.11 10.43
C ILE A 38 -20.27 6.36 10.79
N LYS A 39 -20.05 6.61 12.09
CA LYS A 39 -19.20 7.70 12.58
C LYS A 39 -17.73 7.48 12.24
N ALA A 40 -17.25 6.23 12.27
CA ALA A 40 -15.87 5.88 11.96
C ALA A 40 -15.56 5.87 10.44
N GLU A 41 -16.60 5.76 9.60
CA GLU A 41 -16.57 5.81 8.13
C GLU A 41 -16.80 7.23 7.58
N ASP A 42 -16.81 8.25 8.43
CA ASP A 42 -16.87 9.65 7.99
C ASP A 42 -15.68 9.94 7.05
N PRO A 43 -15.92 10.38 5.80
CA PRO A 43 -14.87 10.73 4.85
C PRO A 43 -13.99 11.90 5.32
N ASN A 44 -14.46 12.72 6.27
CA ASN A 44 -13.64 13.74 6.93
C ASN A 44 -12.74 13.15 8.03
N LEU A 45 -13.11 11.99 8.60
CA LEU A 45 -12.16 11.07 9.21
C LEU A 45 -11.45 10.32 8.07
N VAL A 46 -10.69 11.04 7.25
CA VAL A 46 -9.55 10.43 6.57
C VAL A 46 -8.66 9.92 7.70
N LYS A 47 -8.88 8.67 8.10
CA LYS A 47 -7.90 7.93 8.87
C LYS A 47 -6.71 7.87 7.92
N THR A 48 -5.82 8.84 8.06
CA THR A 48 -4.41 8.63 7.80
C THR A 48 -4.02 7.50 8.74
N GLN A 49 -4.35 6.27 8.34
CA GLN A 49 -3.69 5.10 8.84
C GLN A 49 -2.24 5.37 8.45
N LYS A 50 -1.49 5.96 9.37
CA LYS A 50 -0.04 6.05 9.27
C LYS A 50 0.36 4.60 9.10
N LYS A 51 0.64 4.18 7.85
CA LYS A 51 1.16 2.87 7.55
C LYS A 51 2.31 2.70 8.53
N ARG A 52 2.30 1.60 9.29
CA ARG A 52 3.40 1.34 10.22
C ARG A 52 4.70 1.53 9.45
N PRO A 53 5.71 2.20 10.04
CA PRO A 53 6.97 2.40 9.35
C PRO A 53 7.45 1.04 8.85
N SER A 54 7.58 0.93 7.53
CA SER A 54 8.02 -0.31 6.91
C SER A 54 9.39 -0.64 7.45
N LYS A 55 9.65 -1.93 7.71
CA LYS A 55 10.99 -2.41 8.04
C LYS A 55 11.99 -2.14 6.89
N PHE A 56 11.47 -1.86 5.69
CA PHE A 56 12.23 -1.48 4.51
C PHE A 56 12.24 0.03 4.33
N THR A 57 13.43 0.61 4.49
CA THR A 57 13.72 1.98 4.05
C THR A 57 13.67 2.07 2.52
N ASP A 58 13.45 3.26 1.98
CA ASP A 58 13.40 3.43 0.51
C ASP A 58 14.73 3.05 -0.14
N LYS A 59 15.85 3.32 0.53
CA LYS A 59 17.19 2.86 0.09
C LYS A 59 17.27 1.35 -0.02
N MET A 60 16.72 0.60 0.93
CA MET A 60 16.70 -0.87 0.85
C MET A 60 15.84 -1.35 -0.33
N LYS A 61 14.70 -0.71 -0.57
CA LYS A 61 13.83 -1.07 -1.71
C LYS A 61 14.54 -0.84 -3.04
N THR A 62 15.20 0.31 -3.22
CA THR A 62 15.97 0.61 -4.43
C THR A 62 17.08 -0.41 -4.68
N GLU A 63 17.79 -0.82 -3.63
CA GLU A 63 18.87 -1.80 -3.74
C GLU A 63 18.37 -3.21 -4.05
N ILE A 64 17.23 -3.62 -3.48
CA ILE A 64 16.56 -4.88 -3.85
C ILE A 64 16.16 -4.86 -5.32
N LEU A 65 15.61 -3.74 -5.81
CA LEU A 65 15.23 -3.59 -7.22
C LEU A 65 16.44 -3.65 -8.15
N MET A 66 17.54 -2.98 -7.81
CA MET A 66 18.78 -3.04 -8.60
C MET A 66 19.36 -4.45 -8.65
N GLN A 67 19.38 -5.16 -7.52
CA GLN A 67 19.86 -6.54 -7.47
C GLN A 67 18.99 -7.47 -8.34
N LEU A 68 17.67 -7.30 -8.30
CA LEU A 68 16.74 -8.08 -9.13
C LEU A 68 16.83 -7.74 -10.62
N ASP A 69 17.12 -6.48 -10.97
CA ASP A 69 17.34 -6.05 -12.35
C ASP A 69 18.64 -6.63 -12.94
N GLN A 70 19.71 -6.63 -12.14
CA GLN A 70 21.01 -7.16 -12.55
C GLN A 70 21.06 -8.70 -12.56
N GLN A 71 20.39 -9.35 -11.61
CA GLN A 71 20.37 -10.81 -11.46
C GLN A 71 18.95 -11.28 -11.19
N SER A 72 18.19 -11.48 -12.25
CA SER A 72 16.79 -11.89 -12.17
C SER A 72 16.58 -13.30 -11.59
N SER A 73 17.62 -14.13 -11.53
CA SER A 73 17.57 -15.44 -10.87
C SER A 73 17.80 -15.39 -9.36
N THR A 74 17.98 -14.20 -8.76
CA THR A 74 18.25 -14.06 -7.33
C THR A 74 17.07 -14.56 -6.51
N THR A 75 17.35 -15.45 -5.56
CA THR A 75 16.36 -16.06 -4.68
C THR A 75 16.09 -15.21 -3.43
N LEU A 76 14.96 -15.45 -2.76
CA LEU A 76 14.62 -14.73 -1.51
C LEU A 76 15.69 -14.87 -0.39
N PRO A 77 16.30 -16.06 -0.16
CA PRO A 77 17.39 -16.19 0.80
C PRO A 77 18.63 -15.38 0.42
N GLU A 78 18.96 -15.29 -0.87
CA GLU A 78 20.07 -14.49 -1.36
C GLU A 78 19.82 -12.99 -1.17
N LEU A 79 18.59 -12.52 -1.43
CA LEU A 79 18.19 -11.14 -1.11
C LEU A 79 18.25 -10.86 0.41
N ALA A 80 17.83 -11.82 1.24
CA ALA A 80 17.92 -11.68 2.69
C ALA A 80 19.38 -11.59 3.15
N LYS A 81 20.27 -12.38 2.55
CA LYS A 81 21.71 -12.32 2.81
C LYS A 81 22.30 -11.00 2.31
N PHE A 82 21.96 -10.56 1.11
CA PHE A 82 22.38 -9.27 0.55
C PHE A 82 22.00 -8.10 1.45
N LEU A 83 20.77 -8.06 1.96
CA LEU A 83 20.31 -7.02 2.87
C LEU A 83 21.01 -7.08 4.23
N LYS A 84 21.32 -8.28 4.72
CA LYS A 84 22.12 -8.44 5.92
C LYS A 84 23.54 -7.92 5.71
N ASP A 85 24.18 -8.30 4.61
CA ASP A 85 25.59 -7.94 4.35
C ASP A 85 25.74 -6.43 4.06
N LYS A 86 24.75 -5.81 3.40
CA LYS A 86 24.81 -4.39 2.99
C LYS A 86 24.26 -3.41 4.02
N PHE A 87 23.29 -3.82 4.83
CA PHE A 87 22.61 -2.92 5.78
C PHE A 87 22.66 -3.39 7.24
N ASP A 88 23.28 -4.54 7.52
CA ASP A 88 23.30 -5.18 8.85
C ASP A 88 21.89 -5.42 9.43
N VAL A 89 20.92 -5.69 8.56
CA VAL A 89 19.54 -5.96 8.97
C VAL A 89 19.16 -7.40 8.71
N LYS A 90 18.71 -8.09 9.77
CA LYS A 90 18.08 -9.41 9.65
C LYS A 90 16.62 -9.27 9.19
N ILE A 91 16.38 -9.65 7.94
CA ILE A 91 15.06 -9.63 7.31
C ILE A 91 14.63 -11.06 7.00
N LEU A 92 13.37 -11.38 7.32
CA LEU A 92 12.78 -12.68 6.98
C LEU A 92 12.50 -12.72 5.48
N THR A 93 12.73 -13.87 4.85
CA THR A 93 12.38 -14.11 3.43
C THR A 93 10.91 -13.80 3.15
N GLN A 94 10.01 -14.11 4.09
CA GLN A 94 8.58 -13.76 4.00
C GLN A 94 8.35 -12.24 3.92
N ALA A 95 9.11 -11.44 4.67
CA ALA A 95 8.97 -9.99 4.63
C ALA A 95 9.42 -9.42 3.28
N ILE A 96 10.44 -10.02 2.66
CA ILE A 96 10.91 -9.67 1.32
C ILE A 96 9.86 -10.08 0.28
N SER A 97 9.29 -11.27 0.40
CA SER A 97 8.20 -11.72 -0.47
C SER A 97 6.98 -10.78 -0.41
N ASN A 98 6.54 -10.42 0.80
CA ASN A 98 5.44 -9.47 0.99
C ASN A 98 5.79 -8.09 0.41
N LEU A 99 7.03 -7.63 0.57
CA LEU A 99 7.47 -6.36 -0.01
C LEU A 99 7.43 -6.38 -1.55
N ILE A 100 7.90 -7.45 -2.17
CA ILE A 100 7.88 -7.61 -3.64
C ILE A 100 6.42 -7.63 -4.14
N TYR A 101 5.54 -8.32 -3.41
CA TYR A 101 4.10 -8.33 -3.68
C TYR A 101 3.47 -6.95 -3.52
N ASP A 102 3.77 -6.23 -2.43
CA ASP A 102 3.26 -4.89 -2.13
C ASP A 102 3.74 -3.82 -3.13
N MET A 103 4.93 -4.01 -3.71
CA MET A 103 5.44 -3.16 -4.78
C MET A 103 4.75 -3.42 -6.13
N ASP A 104 3.76 -4.33 -6.17
CA ASP A 104 3.10 -4.81 -7.39
C ASP A 104 4.11 -5.21 -8.47
N ILE A 105 5.24 -5.78 -8.03
CA ILE A 105 6.23 -6.35 -8.94
C ILE A 105 5.62 -7.65 -9.44
N SER A 106 4.78 -7.53 -10.46
CA SER A 106 4.35 -8.63 -11.31
C SER A 106 5.59 -9.18 -11.99
N TRP A 107 6.20 -10.20 -11.38
CA TRP A 107 7.30 -10.94 -12.01
C TRP A 107 6.80 -11.50 -13.33
N LYS A 108 7.41 -11.07 -14.43
CA LYS A 108 7.06 -11.49 -15.77
C LYS A 108 7.39 -12.98 -15.92
N GLN A 109 6.42 -13.86 -15.74
CA GLN A 109 6.33 -14.97 -16.68
C GLN A 109 5.85 -14.36 -18.00
N ALA A 110 6.83 -13.93 -18.80
CA ALA A 110 6.70 -13.38 -20.16
C ALA A 110 5.56 -12.35 -20.36
N THR A 111 5.78 -11.09 -19.99
CA THR A 111 5.04 -10.01 -20.67
C THR A 111 5.89 -9.51 -21.82
N ASN A 112 5.35 -9.60 -23.04
CA ASN A 112 5.84 -8.90 -24.22
C ASN A 112 6.28 -7.48 -23.84
N ILE A 113 7.56 -7.18 -24.04
CA ILE A 113 8.09 -5.83 -23.90
C ILE A 113 7.28 -4.95 -24.86
N PRO A 114 6.63 -3.85 -24.40
CA PRO A 114 5.97 -2.93 -25.31
C PRO A 114 6.98 -2.44 -26.33
N ALA A 115 6.67 -2.52 -27.63
CA ALA A 115 7.59 -2.18 -28.72
C ALA A 115 8.25 -0.78 -28.57
N LEU A 116 7.62 0.12 -27.82
CA LEU A 116 8.15 1.43 -27.45
C LEU A 116 9.50 1.38 -26.71
N TRP A 117 9.80 0.30 -25.98
CA TRP A 117 11.06 0.12 -25.23
C TRP A 117 12.21 -0.42 -26.09
N ASN A 118 11.93 -0.88 -27.31
CA ASN A 118 12.95 -1.27 -28.30
C ASN A 118 13.32 -0.12 -29.25
N GLN A 119 12.87 1.10 -28.97
CA GLN A 119 13.23 2.28 -29.78
C GLN A 119 14.72 2.61 -29.56
N PRO A 120 15.58 2.56 -30.60
CA PRO A 120 17.02 2.77 -30.47
C PRO A 120 17.39 4.12 -29.83
N TYR A 121 16.53 5.12 -30.02
CA TYR A 121 16.65 6.46 -29.45
C TYR A 121 16.74 6.47 -27.90
N LEU A 122 15.97 5.61 -27.22
CA LEU A 122 15.98 5.54 -25.76
C LEU A 122 17.24 4.85 -25.22
N THR A 123 17.79 3.90 -25.98
CA THR A 123 19.04 3.22 -25.64
C THR A 123 20.24 4.16 -25.77
N GLN A 124 20.21 5.06 -26.75
CA GLN A 124 21.29 6.03 -26.98
C GLN A 124 21.30 7.15 -25.92
N GLN A 125 20.14 7.59 -25.43
CA GLN A 125 20.08 8.54 -24.31
C GLN A 125 20.64 7.96 -23.01
N ARG A 126 20.50 6.65 -22.77
CA ARG A 126 21.07 5.98 -21.58
C ARG A 126 22.59 5.85 -21.64
N ALA A 127 23.16 5.62 -22.83
CA ALA A 127 24.61 5.53 -23.01
C ALA A 127 25.31 6.89 -22.80
N ASN A 128 24.67 7.98 -23.20
CA ASN A 128 25.24 9.33 -23.07
C ASN A 128 25.18 9.91 -21.63
N LEU A 129 24.49 9.25 -20.70
CA LEU A 129 24.48 9.64 -19.28
C LEU A 129 25.62 9.02 -18.47
N LEU A 130 26.42 8.14 -19.10
CA LEU A 130 27.57 7.47 -18.49
C LEU A 130 28.91 7.93 -19.10
N SER A 131 28.92 8.99 -19.93
CA SER A 131 30.12 9.63 -20.46
C SER A 131 30.52 10.86 -19.65
#